data_AF-A0A953PJ47-F1
#
_entry.id   AF-A0A953PJ47-F1
#
_cell.length_a   1.000
_cell.length_b   1.000
_cell.length_c   1.000
_cell.angle_alpha   90.00
_cell.angle_beta   90.00
_cell.angle_gamma   90.00
#
_symmetry.space_group_name_H-M   'P 1'
#
loop_
_entity.id
_entity.type
_entity.pdbx_description
1 polymer ?
#
loop_
_entity_poly.entity_id
_entity_poly.type
_entity_poly.pdbx_seq_one_letter_code
_entity_poly.pdbx_strand_id
1 'polypeptide(L)'
;MRSVLILAATGLVVVAMTKPIMGQDAKIERGKYLVEEVARCQECHTPKTETGEFDKTQWMKGATLVGVPATPVKGWHQKSPDITSTSALWTRWQVEGFSKFLQTAKNPRGGAAGPPMPAYMMKAEDADAIAAYLKSLP
;
A
#
# COMPACT_ATOMS: atom_id res chain seq x y z
N MET A 1 54.11 41.76 28.97
CA MET A 1 52.64 41.91 29.12
C MET A 1 52.09 42.42 27.80
N ARG A 2 51.40 41.58 27.01
CA ARG A 2 50.48 41.99 25.94
C ARG A 2 49.69 40.75 25.51
N SER A 3 48.38 40.85 25.68
CA SER A 3 47.40 39.79 25.73
C SER A 3 47.10 39.17 24.36
N VAL A 4 46.91 37.85 24.31
CA VAL A 4 46.38 37.13 23.15
C VAL A 4 44.85 37.05 23.32
N LEU A 5 44.12 37.68 22.41
CA LEU A 5 42.67 37.56 22.29
C LEU A 5 42.34 36.28 21.50
N ILE A 6 41.72 35.31 22.16
CA ILE A 6 41.14 34.12 21.53
C ILE A 6 39.67 34.46 21.21
N LEU A 7 39.35 34.68 19.94
CA LEU A 7 37.97 34.70 19.46
C LEU A 7 37.46 33.27 19.36
N ALA A 8 36.58 32.88 20.28
CA ALA A 8 35.82 31.65 20.18
C ALA A 8 34.62 31.85 19.23
N ALA A 9 34.71 31.33 18.01
CA ALA A 9 33.58 31.24 17.11
C ALA A 9 32.68 30.07 17.55
N THR A 10 31.56 30.39 18.19
CA THR A 10 30.50 29.42 18.49
C THR A 10 29.77 29.06 17.20
N GLY A 11 30.19 27.96 16.56
CA GLY A 11 29.44 27.33 15.47
C GLY A 11 28.20 26.63 16.03
N LEU A 12 27.02 27.18 15.78
CA LEU A 12 25.75 26.52 16.07
C LEU A 12 25.54 25.41 15.02
N VAL A 13 25.89 24.18 15.38
CA VAL A 13 25.55 23.00 14.57
C VAL A 13 24.06 22.75 14.73
N VAL A 14 23.27 23.15 13.73
CA VAL A 14 21.85 22.79 13.64
C VAL A 14 21.78 21.33 13.18
N VAL A 15 21.63 20.41 14.13
CA VAL A 15 21.31 19.01 13.81
C VAL A 15 19.85 18.96 13.38
N ALA A 16 19.62 18.88 12.07
CA ALA A 16 18.29 18.62 11.52
C ALA A 16 17.82 17.25 12.05
N MET A 17 16.71 17.23 12.77
CA MET A 17 16.11 15.99 13.25
C MET A 17 15.49 15.23 12.09
N THR A 18 16.27 14.33 11.48
CA THR A 18 15.76 13.35 10.53
C THR A 18 14.96 12.30 11.32
N LYS A 19 13.66 12.21 11.05
CA LYS A 19 12.83 11.07 11.50
C LYS A 19 13.51 9.77 11.06
N PRO A 20 13.56 8.73 11.90
CA PRO A 20 14.31 7.53 11.57
C PRO A 20 13.66 6.80 10.40
N ILE A 21 14.43 6.60 9.33
CA ILE A 21 14.08 5.78 8.15
C ILE A 21 13.64 4.37 8.58
N MET A 22 14.20 3.86 9.69
CA MET A 22 13.88 2.56 10.29
C MET A 22 12.37 2.34 10.56
N GLY A 23 11.62 3.39 10.92
CA GLY A 23 10.19 3.26 11.20
C GLY A 23 9.34 3.10 9.93
N GLN A 24 9.81 3.66 8.80
CA GLN A 24 9.13 3.52 7.52
C GLN A 24 9.41 2.15 6.90
N ASP A 25 10.65 1.69 6.96
CA ASP A 25 11.04 0.37 6.45
C ASP A 25 10.29 -0.75 7.18
N ALA A 26 10.22 -0.70 8.51
CA ALA A 26 9.45 -1.67 9.31
C ALA A 26 7.94 -1.65 8.97
N LYS A 27 7.38 -0.48 8.67
CA LYS A 27 5.97 -0.35 8.27
C LYS A 27 5.72 -0.96 6.88
N ILE A 28 6.63 -0.74 5.93
CA ILE A 28 6.55 -1.31 4.58
C ILE A 28 6.70 -2.83 4.65
N GLU A 29 7.66 -3.35 5.43
CA GLU A 29 7.85 -4.78 5.64
C GLU A 29 6.60 -5.42 6.27
N ARG A 30 6.00 -4.77 7.26
CA ARG A 30 4.73 -5.20 7.84
C ARG A 30 3.62 -5.25 6.77
N GLY A 31 3.53 -4.21 5.96
CA GLY A 31 2.54 -4.12 4.87
C GLY A 31 2.73 -5.23 3.85
N LYS A 32 3.97 -5.52 3.47
CA LYS A 32 4.31 -6.61 2.56
C LYS A 32 3.86 -7.96 3.11
N TYR A 33 4.17 -8.26 4.37
CA TYR A 33 3.72 -9.49 5.02
C TYR A 33 2.18 -9.62 5.01
N LEU A 34 1.48 -8.54 5.36
CA LEU A 34 0.01 -8.54 5.35
C LEU A 34 -0.56 -8.73 3.95
N VAL A 35 0.00 -8.09 2.93
CA VAL A 35 -0.46 -8.19 1.54
C VAL A 35 -0.18 -9.58 0.95
N GLU A 36 1.04 -10.10 1.12
CA GLU A 36 1.51 -11.28 0.39
C GLU A 36 1.17 -12.58 1.12
N GLU A 37 1.24 -12.60 2.46
CA GLU A 37 1.12 -13.84 3.23
C GLU A 37 -0.25 -13.97 3.91
N VAL A 38 -0.83 -12.86 4.38
CA VAL A 38 -2.07 -12.90 5.18
C VAL A 38 -3.32 -12.69 4.32
N ALA A 39 -3.38 -11.57 3.59
CA ALA A 39 -4.52 -11.19 2.76
C ALA A 39 -4.43 -11.71 1.32
N ARG A 40 -3.23 -12.19 0.92
CA ARG A 40 -2.93 -12.78 -0.40
C ARG A 40 -3.45 -11.95 -1.58
N CYS A 41 -3.27 -10.63 -1.54
CA CYS A 41 -3.88 -9.73 -2.51
C CYS A 41 -3.44 -10.02 -3.96
N GLN A 42 -2.25 -10.59 -4.15
CA GLN A 42 -1.72 -11.05 -5.44
C GLN A 42 -2.62 -12.07 -6.14
N GLU A 43 -3.41 -12.85 -5.40
CA GLU A 43 -4.32 -13.85 -5.99
C GLU A 43 -5.37 -13.23 -6.90
N CYS A 44 -5.82 -12.03 -6.53
CA CYS A 44 -6.78 -11.28 -7.33
C CYS A 44 -6.08 -10.19 -8.14
N HIS A 45 -5.05 -9.53 -7.61
CA HIS A 45 -4.47 -8.32 -8.19
C HIS A 45 -3.17 -8.54 -8.98
N THR A 46 -2.74 -9.78 -9.24
CA THR A 46 -1.59 -10.07 -10.10
C THR A 46 -2.00 -11.09 -11.15
N PRO A 47 -1.76 -10.84 -12.45
CA PRO A 47 -2.09 -11.80 -13.48
C PRO A 47 -1.19 -13.04 -13.35
N LYS A 48 -1.66 -14.16 -13.89
CA LYS A 48 -0.89 -15.39 -13.96
C LYS A 48 -0.29 -15.57 -15.35
N THR A 49 0.91 -16.11 -15.42
CA THR A 49 1.56 -16.55 -16.67
C THR A 49 0.84 -17.78 -17.23
N GLU A 50 1.20 -18.20 -18.43
CA GLU A 50 0.68 -19.44 -19.05
C GLU A 50 0.96 -20.69 -18.20
N THR A 51 2.02 -20.68 -17.39
CA THR A 51 2.37 -21.76 -16.45
C THR A 51 1.59 -21.69 -15.13
N GLY A 52 0.75 -20.68 -14.93
CA GLY A 52 -0.09 -20.50 -13.74
C GLY A 52 0.60 -19.80 -12.56
N GLU A 53 1.88 -19.46 -12.70
CA GLU A 53 2.63 -18.66 -11.73
C GLU A 53 2.20 -17.20 -11.78
N PHE A 54 2.46 -16.43 -10.71
CA PHE A 54 2.22 -15.00 -10.74
C PHE A 54 3.22 -14.29 -11.66
N ASP A 55 2.73 -13.46 -12.57
CA ASP A 55 3.57 -12.58 -13.38
C ASP A 55 4.10 -11.43 -12.50
N LYS A 56 5.34 -11.60 -12.04
CA LYS A 56 6.03 -10.62 -11.19
C LYS A 56 6.29 -9.29 -11.90
N THR A 57 6.24 -9.23 -13.23
CA THR A 57 6.38 -7.97 -13.98
C THR A 57 5.12 -7.09 -13.88
N GLN A 58 3.99 -7.70 -13.50
CA GLN A 58 2.69 -7.05 -13.31
C GLN A 58 2.20 -7.19 -11.86
N TRP A 59 3.14 -7.26 -10.91
CA TRP A 59 2.84 -7.42 -9.49
C TRP A 59 1.87 -6.35 -8.98
N MET A 60 0.71 -6.79 -8.48
CA MET A 60 -0.38 -5.94 -7.96
C MET A 60 -1.02 -4.97 -8.99
N LYS A 61 -0.77 -5.15 -10.29
CA LYS A 61 -1.29 -4.30 -11.37
C LYS A 61 -2.70 -4.66 -11.85
N GLY A 62 -3.41 -5.50 -11.10
CA GLY A 62 -4.74 -5.98 -11.43
C GLY A 62 -4.69 -7.19 -12.36
N ALA A 63 -5.80 -7.92 -12.44
CA ALA A 63 -5.92 -9.11 -13.26
C ALA A 63 -7.36 -9.33 -13.74
N THR A 64 -7.51 -10.06 -14.83
CA THR A 64 -8.78 -10.70 -15.15
C THR A 64 -8.96 -11.89 -14.22
N LEU A 65 -10.04 -11.89 -13.45
CA LEU A 65 -10.30 -12.92 -12.45
C LEU A 65 -10.84 -14.17 -13.14
N VAL A 66 -10.14 -15.28 -12.93
CA VAL A 66 -10.54 -16.60 -13.40
C VAL A 66 -11.42 -17.27 -12.33
N GLY A 67 -12.53 -17.88 -12.77
CA GLY A 67 -13.54 -18.41 -11.85
C GLY A 67 -14.69 -17.43 -11.65
N VAL A 68 -15.76 -17.62 -12.43
CA VAL A 68 -17.05 -17.00 -12.17
C VAL A 68 -17.77 -17.90 -11.15
N PRO A 69 -18.42 -17.34 -10.12
CA PRO A 69 -19.19 -18.15 -9.20
C PRO A 69 -20.25 -18.96 -9.95
N ALA A 70 -20.40 -20.24 -9.58
CA ALA A 70 -21.36 -21.15 -10.23
C ALA A 70 -22.80 -20.61 -10.22
N THR A 71 -23.12 -19.80 -9.21
CA THR A 71 -24.34 -19.00 -9.13
C THR A 71 -24.03 -17.53 -9.39
N PRO A 72 -24.82 -16.81 -10.20
CA PRO A 72 -24.61 -15.39 -10.43
C PRO A 72 -24.57 -14.57 -9.13
N VAL A 73 -23.47 -13.85 -8.90
CA VAL A 73 -23.35 -12.90 -7.80
C VAL A 73 -23.58 -11.50 -8.34
N LYS A 74 -24.59 -10.80 -7.80
CA LYS A 74 -24.91 -9.43 -8.21
C LYS A 74 -23.70 -8.52 -7.96
N GLY A 75 -23.31 -7.77 -8.99
CA GLY A 75 -22.19 -6.83 -8.90
C GLY A 75 -20.81 -7.48 -8.89
N TRP A 76 -20.69 -8.75 -9.31
CA TRP A 76 -19.41 -9.42 -9.47
C TRP A 76 -18.51 -8.71 -10.48
N HIS A 77 -17.29 -8.39 -10.07
CA HIS A 77 -16.26 -7.81 -10.92
C HIS A 77 -15.43 -8.92 -11.57
N GLN A 78 -15.37 -8.94 -12.90
CA GLN A 78 -14.52 -9.85 -13.67
C GLN A 78 -13.05 -9.42 -13.72
N LYS A 79 -12.75 -8.20 -13.27
CA LYS A 79 -11.40 -7.64 -13.23
C LYS A 79 -11.15 -7.00 -11.89
N SER A 80 -10.00 -7.28 -11.31
CA SER A 80 -9.46 -6.50 -10.20
C SER A 80 -8.69 -5.29 -10.76
N PRO A 81 -8.68 -4.15 -10.05
CA PRO A 81 -7.93 -2.99 -10.48
C PRO A 81 -6.44 -3.12 -10.18
N ASP A 82 -5.64 -2.31 -10.87
CA ASP A 82 -4.29 -1.96 -10.45
C ASP A 82 -4.34 -1.19 -9.11
N ILE A 83 -3.63 -1.70 -8.11
CA ILE A 83 -3.57 -1.15 -6.75
C ILE A 83 -2.19 -0.61 -6.38
N THR A 84 -1.27 -0.49 -7.34
CA THR A 84 0.04 0.13 -7.09
C THR A 84 -0.02 1.65 -7.19
N SER A 85 1.08 2.31 -6.82
CA SER A 85 1.17 3.77 -6.81
C SER A 85 1.04 4.44 -8.18
N THR A 86 1.28 3.70 -9.27
CA THR A 86 1.24 4.25 -10.64
C THR A 86 -0.14 4.21 -11.26
N SER A 87 -1.13 3.63 -10.57
CA SER A 87 -2.48 3.45 -11.10
C SER A 87 -3.33 4.72 -11.02
N ALA A 88 -4.29 4.85 -11.95
CA ALA A 88 -5.29 5.91 -11.88
C ALA A 88 -6.17 5.79 -10.61
N LEU A 89 -6.32 4.59 -10.06
CA LEU A 89 -7.04 4.38 -8.79
C LEU A 89 -6.29 5.05 -7.64
N TRP A 90 -4.97 4.85 -7.58
CA TRP A 90 -4.10 5.47 -6.59
C TRP A 90 -4.16 6.99 -6.64
N THR A 91 -4.07 7.58 -7.84
CA THR A 91 -4.19 9.03 -8.02
C THR A 91 -5.49 9.59 -7.45
N ARG A 92 -6.61 8.86 -7.55
CA ARG A 92 -7.91 9.31 -7.05
C ARG A 92 -8.10 9.07 -5.56
N TRP A 93 -7.60 7.96 -5.03
CA TRP A 93 -7.87 7.54 -3.65
C TRP A 93 -6.81 8.01 -2.68
N GLN A 94 -5.57 8.17 -3.15
CA GLN A 94 -4.38 8.43 -2.35
C GLN A 94 -4.21 7.37 -1.25
N VAL A 95 -3.17 7.51 -0.42
CA VAL A 95 -2.86 6.55 0.65
C VAL A 95 -4.04 6.43 1.62
N GLU A 96 -4.67 7.56 1.93
CA GLU A 96 -5.74 7.68 2.91
C GLU A 96 -7.00 6.93 2.45
N GLY A 97 -7.36 7.00 1.17
CA GLY A 97 -8.51 6.29 0.62
C GLY A 97 -8.33 4.78 0.66
N PHE A 98 -7.13 4.29 0.35
CA PHE A 98 -6.80 2.86 0.45
C PHE A 98 -6.86 2.36 1.89
N SER A 99 -6.20 3.08 2.82
CA SER A 99 -6.25 2.71 4.24
C SER A 99 -7.69 2.73 4.77
N LYS A 100 -8.47 3.78 4.46
CA LYS A 100 -9.85 3.88 4.93
C LYS A 100 -10.75 2.79 4.34
N PHE A 101 -10.54 2.42 3.08
CA PHE A 101 -11.26 1.31 2.45
C PHE A 101 -11.00 -0.01 3.19
N LEU A 102 -9.76 -0.32 3.54
CA LEU A 102 -9.39 -1.54 4.27
C LEU A 102 -9.91 -1.56 5.72
N GLN A 103 -10.12 -0.39 6.33
CA GLN A 103 -10.70 -0.27 7.68
C GLN A 103 -12.23 -0.39 7.69
N THR A 104 -12.91 -0.05 6.59
CA THR A 104 -14.37 0.17 6.61
C THR A 104 -15.15 -0.57 5.53
N ALA A 105 -14.46 -1.23 4.60
CA ALA A 105 -15.00 -1.79 3.36
C ALA A 105 -15.78 -0.79 2.50
N LYS A 106 -15.52 0.53 2.66
CA LYS A 106 -16.19 1.60 1.91
C LYS A 106 -15.19 2.42 1.11
N ASN A 107 -15.47 2.58 -0.18
CA ASN A 107 -14.67 3.42 -1.06
C ASN A 107 -14.83 4.91 -0.69
N PRO A 108 -14.00 5.81 -1.22
CA PRO A 108 -14.08 7.25 -0.90
C PRO A 108 -15.43 7.91 -1.24
N ARG A 109 -16.26 7.28 -2.08
CA ARG A 109 -17.62 7.73 -2.40
C ARG A 109 -18.70 7.07 -1.53
N GLY A 110 -18.31 6.31 -0.50
CA GLY A 110 -19.20 5.61 0.42
C GLY A 110 -19.76 4.27 -0.08
N GLY A 111 -19.43 3.85 -1.30
CA GLY A 111 -19.88 2.56 -1.84
C GLY A 111 -19.12 1.38 -1.21
N ALA A 112 -19.80 0.26 -0.98
CA ALA A 112 -19.20 -0.95 -0.42
C ALA A 112 -18.18 -1.61 -1.36
N ALA A 113 -17.30 -2.45 -0.82
CA ALA A 113 -16.48 -3.37 -1.58
C ALA A 113 -17.36 -4.28 -2.46
N GLY A 114 -17.10 -4.28 -3.76
CA GLY A 114 -17.83 -5.13 -4.72
C GLY A 114 -17.21 -6.53 -4.79
N PRO A 115 -18.01 -7.60 -4.88
CA PRO A 115 -17.47 -8.95 -4.96
C PRO A 115 -16.61 -9.14 -6.23
N PRO A 116 -15.52 -9.92 -6.19
CA PRO A 116 -15.09 -10.77 -5.07
C PRO A 116 -14.26 -10.07 -3.98
N MET A 117 -14.04 -8.76 -4.03
CA MET A 117 -13.19 -8.10 -3.05
C MET A 117 -13.78 -8.28 -1.64
N PRO A 118 -13.03 -8.86 -0.68
CA PRO A 118 -13.51 -9.03 0.68
C PRO A 118 -13.80 -7.68 1.36
N ALA A 119 -14.83 -7.65 2.20
CA ALA A 119 -15.16 -6.50 3.01
C ALA A 119 -14.27 -6.46 4.26
N TYR A 120 -13.04 -6.00 4.10
CA TYR A 120 -12.08 -5.87 5.20
C TYR A 120 -12.52 -4.86 6.26
N MET A 121 -12.21 -5.18 7.52
CA MET A 121 -12.41 -4.35 8.71
C MET A 121 -11.12 -4.35 9.55
N MET A 122 -10.03 -3.92 8.94
CA MET A 122 -8.70 -3.96 9.54
C MET A 122 -8.52 -2.87 10.60
N LYS A 123 -7.61 -3.11 11.55
CA LYS A 123 -7.10 -2.04 12.42
C LYS A 123 -6.36 -1.00 11.57
N ALA A 124 -6.37 0.26 12.03
CA ALA A 124 -5.78 1.36 11.29
C ALA A 124 -4.29 1.14 10.99
N GLU A 125 -3.55 0.58 11.95
CA GLU A 125 -2.11 0.33 11.82
C GLU A 125 -1.79 -0.64 10.67
N ASP A 126 -2.63 -1.66 10.49
CA ASP A 126 -2.46 -2.69 9.47
C ASP A 126 -2.89 -2.20 8.09
N ALA A 127 -4.02 -1.49 8.03
CA ALA A 127 -4.49 -0.85 6.81
C ALA A 127 -3.47 0.19 6.29
N ASP A 128 -2.89 0.97 7.21
CA ASP A 128 -1.86 1.94 6.89
C ASP A 128 -0.54 1.28 6.45
N ALA A 129 -0.17 0.15 7.05
CA ALA A 129 1.01 -0.61 6.63
C ALA A 129 0.83 -1.17 5.21
N ILE A 130 -0.32 -1.77 4.93
CA ILE A 130 -0.68 -2.25 3.58
C ILE A 130 -0.63 -1.10 2.57
N ALA A 131 -1.26 0.03 2.87
CA ALA A 131 -1.23 1.19 1.98
C ALA A 131 0.20 1.73 1.77
N ALA A 132 1.05 1.73 2.80
CA ALA A 132 2.45 2.11 2.66
C ALA A 132 3.22 1.16 1.73
N TYR A 133 2.99 -0.16 1.84
CA TYR A 133 3.60 -1.13 0.94
C TYR A 133 3.13 -0.96 -0.50
N LEU A 134 1.82 -0.86 -0.75
CA LEU A 134 1.27 -0.65 -2.09
C LEU A 134 1.78 0.65 -2.72
N LYS A 135 1.97 1.70 -1.92
CA LYS A 135 2.59 2.96 -2.37
C LYS A 135 4.03 2.77 -2.84
N SER A 136 4.77 1.84 -2.24
CA SER A 136 6.17 1.59 -2.58
C SER A 136 6.36 0.82 -3.89
N LEU A 137 5.28 0.23 -4.43
CA LEU A 137 5.29 -0.53 -5.67
C LEU A 137 5.22 0.40 -6.91
N PRO A 138 5.90 0.03 -8.02
CA PRO A 138 5.90 0.78 -9.28
C PRO A 138 4.68 0.52 -10.17
#